data_AF-A0A4Q7S0G2-F1
#
_entry.id   AF-A0A4Q7S0G2-F1
#
_cell.length_a   1.000
_cell.length_b   1.000
_cell.length_c   1.000
_cell.angle_alpha   90.00
_cell.angle_beta   90.00
_cell.angle_gamma   90.00
#
_symmetry.space_group_name_H-M   'P 1'
#
loop_
_entity.id
_entity.type
_entity.pdbx_description
1 polymer ?
#
loop_
_entity_poly.entity_id
_entity_poly.type
_entity_poly.pdbx_seq_one_letter_code
_entity_poly.pdbx_strand_id
1 'polypeptide(L)'
;MRTLATVLAVTGVLLVSTSASYAAEGCGPNGWRGPWGHCHFAGPAVVYRPVEPVMTLPVVTVRPNGCPVGYWRGPWGHCRDTPYHGRLPGGGWK
;
A
#
# COMPACT_ATOMS: atom_id res chain seq x y z
N MET A 1 34.26 10.49 50.05
CA MET A 1 34.64 9.26 49.32
C MET A 1 33.45 8.34 49.05
N ARG A 2 32.61 8.01 50.05
CA ARG A 2 31.43 7.13 49.86
C ARG A 2 30.38 7.68 48.88
N THR A 3 30.11 8.98 48.90
CA THR A 3 29.14 9.65 48.00
C THR A 3 29.60 9.69 46.54
N LEU A 4 30.90 9.92 46.31
CA LEU A 4 31.51 9.84 44.97
C LEU A 4 31.45 8.41 44.42
N ALA A 5 31.71 7.41 45.25
CA ALA A 5 31.60 6.01 44.86
C ALA A 5 30.16 5.62 44.49
N THR A 6 29.16 6.08 45.25
CA THR A 6 27.76 5.84 44.92
C THR A 6 27.33 6.56 43.65
N VAL A 7 27.79 7.80 43.42
CA VAL A 7 27.47 8.55 42.20
C VAL A 7 28.05 7.83 40.99
N LEU A 8 29.34 7.44 41.03
CA LEU A 8 30.00 6.71 39.95
C LEU A 8 29.35 5.35 39.67
N ALA A 9 28.91 4.64 40.71
CA ALA A 9 28.19 3.38 40.54
C ALA A 9 26.84 3.60 39.85
N VAL A 10 26.08 4.63 40.24
CA VAL A 10 24.77 4.93 39.64
C VAL A 10 24.92 5.38 38.18
N THR A 11 25.85 6.28 37.86
CA THR A 11 26.08 6.69 36.46
C THR A 11 26.60 5.54 35.61
N GLY A 12 27.48 4.69 36.14
CA GLY A 12 27.96 3.49 35.43
C GLY A 12 26.82 2.53 35.08
N VAL A 13 25.91 2.24 36.02
CA VAL A 13 24.75 1.38 35.79
C VAL A 13 23.80 1.97 34.75
N LEU A 14 23.54 3.28 34.81
CA LEU A 14 22.65 3.95 33.86
C LEU A 14 23.21 3.92 32.42
N LEU A 15 24.52 4.13 32.24
CA LEU A 15 25.18 4.09 30.92
C LEU A 15 25.23 2.67 30.32
N VAL A 16 25.43 1.64 31.16
CA VAL A 16 25.35 0.24 30.71
C VAL A 16 23.92 -0.13 30.30
N SER A 17 22.92 0.35 31.04
CA SER A 17 21.51 0.09 30.75
C SER A 17 21.07 0.70 29.43
N THR A 18 21.46 1.95 29.14
CA THR A 18 21.09 2.60 27.88
C THR A 18 21.80 2.00 26.68
N SER A 19 23.06 1.59 26.80
CA SER A 19 23.80 0.94 25.71
C SER A 19 23.30 -0.48 25.41
N ALA A 20 22.81 -1.21 26.42
CA ALA A 20 22.12 -2.48 26.22
C ALA A 20 20.84 -2.30 25.37
N SER A 21 20.10 -1.21 25.55
CA SER A 21 18.92 -0.89 24.73
C SER A 21 19.24 -0.65 23.24
N TYR A 22 20.46 -0.20 22.93
CA TYR A 22 20.89 0.03 21.54
C TYR A 22 21.54 -1.21 20.89
N ALA A 23 22.22 -2.06 21.68
CA ALA A 23 22.83 -3.29 21.17
C ALA A 23 21.83 -4.44 21.07
N ALA A 24 20.76 -4.41 21.86
CA ALA A 24 19.78 -5.48 21.94
C ALA A 24 18.36 -4.96 21.75
N GLU A 25 17.91 -4.92 20.52
CA GLU A 25 16.82 -5.83 20.24
C GLU A 25 17.29 -7.27 20.07
N GLY A 26 18.60 -7.52 19.95
CA GLY A 26 19.22 -8.85 19.98
C GLY A 26 19.01 -9.60 18.67
N CYS A 27 18.49 -8.91 17.66
CA CYS A 27 18.06 -9.49 16.40
C CYS A 27 19.14 -9.40 15.31
N GLY A 28 20.29 -8.78 15.55
CA GLY A 28 21.37 -8.62 14.56
C GLY A 28 21.15 -7.46 13.59
N PRO A 29 22.04 -7.29 12.59
CA PRO A 29 22.00 -6.17 11.65
C PRO A 29 20.67 -6.09 10.87
N ASN A 30 20.10 -4.89 10.75
CA ASN A 30 18.77 -4.61 10.18
C ASN A 30 17.57 -5.24 10.94
N GLY A 31 17.81 -5.77 12.14
CA GLY A 31 16.78 -6.38 12.97
C GLY A 31 16.34 -5.50 14.15
N TRP A 32 15.06 -5.55 14.51
CA TRP A 32 14.51 -4.92 15.72
C TRP A 32 13.52 -5.81 16.47
N ARG A 33 13.28 -5.46 17.73
CA ARG A 33 12.38 -6.05 18.72
C ARG A 33 10.96 -5.65 18.50
N GLY A 34 10.03 -6.56 18.35
CA GLY A 34 8.64 -6.16 18.47
C GLY A 34 8.21 -6.01 19.94
N PRO A 35 7.09 -5.33 20.23
CA PRO A 35 6.53 -5.21 21.58
C PRO A 35 6.29 -6.54 22.30
N TRP A 36 6.11 -7.62 21.53
CA TRP A 36 5.91 -9.00 22.02
C TRP A 36 7.20 -9.83 22.09
N GLY A 37 8.37 -9.21 21.94
CA GLY A 37 9.66 -9.87 22.12
C GLY A 37 10.18 -10.66 20.91
N HIS A 38 9.45 -10.74 19.80
CA HIS A 38 9.92 -11.32 18.53
C HIS A 38 10.84 -10.39 17.73
N CYS A 39 11.75 -10.96 16.93
CA CYS A 39 12.62 -10.22 16.03
C CYS A 39 11.95 -9.95 14.67
N HIS A 40 12.03 -8.71 14.21
CA HIS A 40 11.66 -8.25 12.88
C HIS A 40 12.91 -7.82 12.12
N PHE A 41 12.88 -7.92 10.80
CA PHE A 41 13.97 -7.50 9.93
C PHE A 41 13.42 -6.59 8.84
N ALA A 42 14.13 -5.50 8.56
CA ALA A 42 13.85 -4.73 7.37
C ALA A 42 14.34 -5.59 6.20
N GLY A 43 13.40 -6.15 5.44
CA GLY A 43 13.73 -6.74 4.15
C GLY A 43 14.49 -5.73 3.28
N PRO A 44 15.25 -6.18 2.27
CA PRO A 44 15.90 -5.26 1.35
C PRO A 44 14.85 -4.30 0.80
N ALA A 45 15.18 -3.00 0.76
CA ALA A 45 14.33 -2.01 0.15
C ALA A 45 14.15 -2.40 -1.32
N VAL A 46 13.03 -3.05 -1.62
CA VAL A 46 12.61 -3.27 -3.00
C VAL A 46 12.32 -1.88 -3.54
N VAL A 47 13.23 -1.38 -4.36
CA VAL A 47 12.95 -0.24 -5.22
C VAL A 47 11.87 -0.72 -6.17
N TYR A 48 10.61 -0.51 -5.78
CA TYR A 48 9.52 -0.57 -6.71
C TYR A 48 9.78 0.56 -7.70
N ARG A 49 10.42 0.25 -8.83
CA ARG A 49 10.31 1.13 -9.99
C ARG A 49 8.81 1.33 -10.16
N PRO A 50 8.30 2.58 -10.07
CA PRO A 50 6.93 2.81 -10.42
C PRO A 50 6.83 2.33 -11.87
N VAL A 51 6.16 1.19 -12.07
CA VAL A 51 5.47 0.97 -13.34
C VAL A 51 4.59 2.21 -13.41
N GLU A 52 4.95 3.09 -14.34
CA GLU A 52 4.11 4.22 -14.71
C GLU A 52 2.69 3.68 -14.73
N PRO A 53 1.73 4.31 -14.05
CA PRO A 53 0.36 3.84 -14.11
C PRO A 53 -0.07 3.97 -15.57
N VAL A 54 0.15 2.93 -16.36
CA VAL A 54 -0.82 2.50 -17.34
C VAL A 54 -2.06 2.34 -16.50
N MET A 55 -2.91 3.36 -16.60
CA MET A 55 -4.30 3.29 -16.19
C MET A 55 -4.83 2.09 -16.97
N THR A 56 -4.64 0.91 -16.39
CA THR A 56 -5.24 -0.33 -16.82
C THR A 56 -6.66 -0.16 -16.33
N LEU A 57 -7.38 0.63 -17.12
CA LEU A 57 -8.81 0.48 -17.27
C LEU A 57 -9.04 -1.02 -17.31
N PRO A 58 -10.06 -1.56 -16.61
CA PRO A 58 -10.46 -2.92 -16.86
C PRO A 58 -10.47 -3.07 -18.38
N VAL A 59 -9.79 -4.09 -18.91
CA VAL A 59 -9.96 -4.50 -20.31
C VAL A 59 -11.38 -5.03 -20.40
N VAL A 60 -12.31 -4.09 -20.34
CA VAL A 60 -13.60 -4.17 -20.97
C VAL A 60 -13.20 -4.34 -22.41
N THR A 61 -13.36 -5.56 -22.92
CA THR A 61 -13.24 -5.81 -24.35
C THR A 61 -14.36 -5.02 -24.98
N VAL A 62 -14.08 -3.75 -25.24
CA VAL A 62 -15.03 -2.82 -25.80
C VAL A 62 -15.21 -3.31 -27.22
N ARG A 63 -16.43 -3.75 -27.55
CA ARG A 63 -16.73 -4.05 -28.96
C ARG A 63 -16.47 -2.76 -29.78
N PRO A 64 -16.38 -2.83 -31.11
CA PRO A 64 -16.30 -1.62 -31.96
C PRO A 64 -17.43 -0.61 -31.67
N ASN A 65 -18.52 -1.07 -31.04
CA ASN A 65 -19.63 -0.26 -30.55
C ASN A 65 -19.32 0.61 -29.32
N GLY A 66 -18.15 0.51 -28.69
CA GLY A 66 -17.80 1.34 -27.53
C GLY A 66 -18.41 0.89 -26.20
N CYS A 67 -19.00 -0.32 -26.13
CA CYS A 67 -19.64 -0.84 -24.91
C CYS A 67 -19.05 -2.19 -24.43
N PRO A 68 -19.16 -2.48 -23.12
CA PRO A 68 -18.77 -3.78 -22.56
C PRO A 68 -19.46 -4.97 -23.22
N VAL A 69 -18.87 -6.16 -23.08
CA VAL A 69 -19.48 -7.41 -23.53
C VAL A 69 -20.83 -7.60 -22.83
N GLY A 70 -21.90 -7.80 -23.60
CA GLY A 70 -23.28 -7.87 -23.11
C GLY A 70 -24.04 -6.55 -23.13
N TYR A 71 -23.38 -5.44 -23.50
CA TYR A 71 -23.98 -4.11 -23.57
C TYR A 71 -24.04 -3.58 -25.01
N TRP A 72 -25.08 -2.79 -25.28
CA TRP A 72 -25.38 -2.16 -26.55
C TRP A 72 -25.18 -0.65 -26.45
N ARG A 73 -24.63 -0.02 -27.50
CA ARG A 73 -24.56 1.43 -27.57
C ARG A 73 -25.94 1.99 -27.91
N GLY A 74 -26.48 2.80 -27.01
CA GLY A 74 -27.73 3.49 -27.18
C GLY A 74 -27.62 4.68 -28.14
N PRO A 75 -28.77 5.26 -28.55
CA PRO A 75 -28.82 6.37 -29.52
C PRO A 75 -28.06 7.63 -29.09
N TRP A 76 -27.88 7.82 -27.77
CA TRP A 76 -27.17 8.96 -27.19
C TRP A 76 -25.76 8.62 -26.70
N GLY A 77 -25.21 7.49 -27.14
CA GLY A 77 -23.83 7.12 -26.84
C GLY A 77 -23.61 6.41 -25.49
N HIS A 78 -24.63 6.35 -24.62
CA HIS A 78 -24.58 5.56 -23.39
C HIS A 78 -24.72 4.06 -23.67
N CYS A 79 -23.99 3.25 -22.92
CA CYS A 79 -24.13 1.80 -22.95
C CYS A 79 -25.35 1.34 -22.16
N ARG A 80 -26.10 0.40 -22.72
CA ARG A 80 -27.30 -0.18 -22.11
C ARG A 80 -27.24 -1.70 -22.16
N ASP A 81 -27.76 -2.32 -21.12
CA ASP A 81 -27.95 -3.76 -20.99
C ASP A 81 -29.20 -4.24 -21.73
N THR A 82 -30.15 -3.35 -22.06
CA THR A 82 -31.37 -3.66 -22.80
C THR A 82 -31.42 -3.03 -24.20
N PRO A 83 -32.14 -3.63 -25.16
CA PRO A 83 -32.51 -2.97 -26.41
C PRO A 83 -33.26 -1.66 -26.15
N TYR A 84 -33.03 -0.66 -27.01
CA TYR A 84 -33.69 0.63 -26.90
C TYR A 84 -35.02 0.64 -27.65
N HIS A 85 -36.10 1.06 -26.98
CA HIS A 85 -37.37 1.43 -27.62
C HIS A 85 -37.74 2.88 -27.30
N GLY A 86 -37.94 3.69 -28.34
CA GLY A 86 -38.31 5.09 -28.18
C GLY A 86 -37.86 6.01 -29.32
N ARG A 87 -37.97 7.31 -29.09
CA ARG A 87 -37.61 8.34 -30.06
C ARG A 87 -36.10 8.53 -30.18
N LEU A 88 -35.56 8.49 -31.40
CA LEU A 88 -34.15 8.65 -31.72
C LEU A 88 -33.76 10.13 -31.87
N PRO A 89 -32.45 10.47 -31.82
CA PRO A 89 -31.94 11.83 -32.00
C PRO A 89 -32.30 12.50 -33.34
N GLY A 90 -32.72 11.72 -34.34
CA GLY A 90 -33.22 12.21 -35.64
C GLY A 90 -34.75 12.26 -35.75
N GLY A 91 -35.48 12.12 -34.64
CA GLY A 91 -36.95 12.14 -34.62
C GLY A 91 -37.63 10.84 -35.04
N GLY A 92 -36.88 9.83 -35.51
CA GLY A 92 -37.38 8.48 -35.79
C GLY A 92 -37.69 7.67 -34.53
N TRP A 93 -38.19 6.45 -34.71
CA TRP A 93 -38.52 5.52 -33.61
C TRP A 93 -37.77 4.19 -33.80
N LYS A 94 -37.40 3.54 -32.69
CA LYS A 94 -36.78 2.22 -32.63
C LYS A 94 -37.37 1.43 -31.47
#